data_AF-A0A832VI54-F1
#
_entry.id   AF-A0A832VI54-F1
#
_cell.length_a   1.000
_cell.length_b   1.000
_cell.length_c   1.000
_cell.angle_alpha   90.00
_cell.angle_beta   90.00
_cell.angle_gamma   90.00
#
_symmetry.space_group_name_H-M   'P 1'
#
loop_
_entity.id
_entity.type
_entity.pdbx_description
1 polymer ?
#
loop_
_entity_poly.entity_id
_entity_poly.type
_entity_poly.pdbx_seq_one_letter_code
_entity_poly.pdbx_strand_id
1 'polypeptide(L)' 'MEYVYAAMLLHSAETEIDDKAVTAVLKAAGVDADSARVKALVASLGGVNIAEAM' A
#
# COMPACT_ATOMS: atom_id res chain seq x y z
N MET A 1 4.86 -4.03 -8.70
CA MET A 1 4.84 -5.05 -7.63
C MET A 1 5.13 -4.45 -6.26
N GLU A 2 6.05 -3.49 -6.18
CA GLU A 2 6.42 -2.68 -5.01
C GLU A 2 5.24 -2.11 -4.21
N TYR A 3 4.18 -1.63 -4.87
CA TYR A 3 2.97 -1.13 -4.21
C TYR A 3 2.24 -2.21 -3.41
N VAL A 4 2.14 -3.43 -3.95
CA VAL A 4 1.51 -4.56 -3.29
C VAL A 4 2.33 -5.00 -2.09
N TYR A 5 3.66 -5.06 -2.22
CA TYR A 5 4.54 -5.38 -1.09
C TYR A 5 4.49 -4.31 0.02
N ALA A 6 4.40 -3.03 -0.34
CA ALA A 6 4.19 -1.96 0.64
C ALA A 6 2.87 -2.14 1.38
N ALA A 7 1.77 -2.43 0.67
CA ALA A 7 0.49 -2.71 1.30
C ALA A 7 0.51 -3.97 2.18
N MET A 8 1.18 -5.05 1.77
CA MET A 8 1.34 -6.25 2.60
C MET A 8 2.14 -5.98 3.86
N LEU A 9 3.21 -5.20 3.77
CA LEU A 9 4.01 -4.83 4.94
C LEU A 9 3.18 -4.02 5.93
N LEU A 10 2.44 -3.02 5.44
CA LEU A 10 1.54 -2.20 6.27
C LEU A 10 0.44 -3.05 6.90
N HIS A 11 -0.15 -3.97 6.14
CA HIS A 11 -1.14 -4.92 6.65
C HIS A 11 -0.56 -5.82 7.76
N SER A 12 0.63 -6.40 7.53
CA SER A 12 1.31 -7.25 8.52
C SER A 12 1.74 -6.48 9.77
N ALA A 13 1.91 -5.17 9.66
CA ALA A 13 2.19 -4.27 10.79
C ALA A 13 0.91 -3.72 11.44
N GLU A 14 -0.28 -4.25 11.08
CA GLU A 14 -1.60 -3.80 11.55
C GLU A 14 -1.81 -2.28 11.40
N THR A 15 -1.15 -1.70 10.39
CA THR A 15 -1.17 -0.27 10.11
C THR A 15 -2.16 0.03 9.00
N GLU A 16 -2.82 1.19 9.09
CA GLU A 16 -3.75 1.65 8.06
C GLU A 16 -3.04 1.84 6.70
N ILE A 17 -3.68 1.35 5.65
CA ILE A 17 -3.14 1.42 4.28
C ILE A 17 -3.76 2.62 3.58
N ASP A 18 -3.14 3.78 3.75
CA ASP A 18 -3.53 5.03 3.12
C ASP A 18 -2.45 5.54 2.13
N ASP A 19 -2.78 6.61 1.41
CA ASP A 19 -1.88 7.22 0.44
C ASP A 19 -0.53 7.65 1.07
N LYS A 20 -0.56 8.09 2.34
CA LYS A 20 0.63 8.59 3.03
C LYS A 20 1.52 7.43 3.46
N ALA A 21 0.95 6.39 4.04
CA ALA A 21 1.65 5.21 4.54
C ALA A 21 2.35 4.48 3.39
N VAL A 22 1.63 4.23 2.28
CA VAL A 22 2.21 3.56 1.10
C VAL A 22 3.33 4.40 0.48
N THR A 23 3.11 5.72 0.33
CA THR A 23 4.13 6.62 -0.21
C THR A 23 5.37 6.69 0.68
N ALA A 24 5.20 6.72 2.01
CA ALA A 24 6.30 6.77 2.96
C ALA A 24 7.15 5.49 2.89
N VAL A 25 6.53 4.32 2.82
CA VAL A 25 7.24 3.03 2.71
C VAL A 25 8.03 2.96 1.40
N LEU A 26 7.40 3.31 0.27
CA LEU A 26 8.06 3.30 -1.04
C LEU A 26 9.23 4.29 -1.08
N LYS A 27 9.05 5.50 -0.54
CA LYS A 27 10.11 6.50 -0.47
C LYS A 27 11.26 6.07 0.44
N ALA A 28 10.96 5.42 1.57
CA ALA A 28 11.98 4.86 2.45
C ALA A 28 12.78 3.74 1.77
N ALA A 29 12.17 3.00 0.86
CA ALA A 29 12.82 2.02 0.00
C ALA A 29 13.57 2.63 -1.22
N GLY A 30 13.55 3.97 -1.37
CA GLY A 30 14.18 4.67 -2.50
C GLY A 30 13.40 4.60 -3.81
N VAL A 31 12.12 4.20 -3.76
CA VAL A 31 11.23 4.15 -4.92
C VAL A 31 10.51 5.47 -5.09
N ASP A 32 10.49 5.99 -6.32
CA ASP A 32 9.67 7.15 -6.66
C ASP A 32 8.22 6.71 -6.85
N ALA A 33 7.37 7.03 -5.89
CA ALA A 33 5.99 6.56 -5.83
C ALA A 33 5.07 7.41 -6.72
N ASP A 34 4.40 6.76 -7.67
CA ASP A 34 3.37 7.39 -8.50
C ASP A 34 2.07 7.54 -7.71
N SER A 35 1.69 8.80 -7.46
CA SER A 35 0.49 9.13 -6.68
C SER A 35 -0.82 8.56 -7.25
N ALA A 36 -0.94 8.41 -8.57
CA ALA A 36 -2.14 7.84 -9.19
C ALA A 36 -2.20 6.33 -8.95
N ARG A 37 -1.04 5.65 -8.96
CA ARG A 37 -0.95 4.22 -8.64
C ARG A 37 -1.21 3.94 -7.16
N VAL A 38 -0.70 4.79 -6.26
CA VAL A 38 -0.98 4.68 -4.82
C VAL A 38 -2.49 4.79 -4.57
N LYS A 39 -3.14 5.81 -5.14
CA LYS A 39 -4.59 6.00 -5.00
C LYS A 39 -5.40 4.84 -5.56
N ALA A 40 -5.00 4.32 -6.72
CA ALA A 40 -5.65 3.16 -7.33
C ALA A 40 -5.54 1.91 -6.43
N LEU A 41 -4.38 1.70 -5.80
CA LEU A 41 -4.18 0.62 -4.84
C LEU A 41 -5.07 0.78 -3.62
N VAL A 42 -5.02 1.94 -2.95
CA VAL A 42 -5.81 2.23 -1.73
C VAL A 42 -7.31 2.09 -2.02
N ALA A 43 -7.79 2.61 -3.15
CA ALA A 43 -9.18 2.46 -3.57
C ALA A 43 -9.56 1.00 -3.84
N SER A 44 -8.65 0.20 -4.42
CA SER A 44 -8.88 -1.23 -4.67
C SER A 44 -8.90 -2.06 -3.39
N LEU A 45 -8.23 -1.59 -2.33
CA LEU A 45 -8.15 -2.25 -1.03
C LEU A 45 -9.25 -1.80 -0.05
N GLY A 46 -9.88 -0.64 -0.26
CA GLY A 46 -10.88 -0.05 0.63
C GLY A 46 -12.19 -0.83 0.84
N GLY A 47 -12.34 -1.99 0.19
CA GLY A 47 -13.45 -2.93 0.42
C GLY A 47 -13.02 -4.39 0.38
N VAL A 48 -11.70 -4.66 0.38
CA VAL A 48 -11.14 -6.00 0.25
C VAL A 48 -10.49 -6.39 1.57
N ASN A 49 -10.90 -7.53 2.12
CA ASN A 49 -10.24 -8.10 3.27
C ASN A 49 -8.90 -8.71 2.80
N ILE A 50 -7.79 -8.00 3.05
CA ILE A 50 -6.46 -8.38 2.55
C ILE A 50 -6.05 -9.77 3.00
N ALA A 51 -6.49 -10.20 4.17
CA ALA A 51 -6.24 -11.55 4.70
C ALA A 51 -6.99 -12.67 3.94
N GLU A 52 -8.09 -12.35 3.24
CA GLU A 52 -8.84 -13.32 2.42
C GLU A 52 -8.46 -13.26 0.94
N ALA A 53 -7.90 -12.13 0.48
CA ALA A 53 -7.56 -11.89 -0.91
C ALA A 53 -6.15 -12.37 -1.32
N MET A 54 -5.31 -12.75 -0.34
CA MET A 54 -3.89 -13.07 -0.50
C MET A 54 -3.57 -14.42 0.16
#